data_AF-A0A4P7HGT2-F1
#
_entry.id   AF-A0A4P7HGT2-F1
#
_cell.length_a   1.000
_cell.length_b   1.000
_cell.length_c   1.000
_cell.angle_alpha   90.00
_cell.angle_beta   90.00
_cell.angle_gamma   90.00
#
_symmetry.space_group_name_H-M   'P 1'
#
loop_
_entity.id
_entity.type
_entity.pdbx_description
1 polymer ?
#
loop_
_entity_poly.entity_id
_entity_poly.type
_entity_poly.pdbx_seq_one_letter_code
_entity_poly.pdbx_strand_id
1 'polypeptide(L)'
;MTKPLGSITRGTTGVNRLRRSDRWLTHDESVVARLRAATDPLVVDLGYGASPWTTLELAARLRTVRPEVRVVGLEIDPARVVPGRDGVTFARGGFELAGLRPVLVRAFNVLRQYPESAVPEAWSTILSGLAPGGLLIDGTCDELGRRCAWVLLDGTGPQSLTLAWDPFTVAQPSDIAERLPKALIHRNVPGERIHTLLTAADRAWARAAPLAPFGPRIRWRAAAESLRQEGFPLRTYRRRMRDCVLSVPWDTVAPKLEPPRAL
;
A
#
# COMPACT_ATOMS: atom_id res chain seq x y z
N MET A 1 13.53 -9.07 27.16
CA MET A 1 12.68 -8.77 25.99
C MET A 1 13.48 -7.88 25.05
N THR A 2 13.66 -8.29 23.80
CA THR A 2 14.40 -7.54 22.78
C THR A 2 13.65 -6.26 22.42
N LYS A 3 14.39 -5.16 22.16
CA LYS A 3 13.80 -3.89 21.74
C LYS A 3 13.23 -4.03 20.31
N PRO A 4 11.97 -3.67 20.04
CA PRO A 4 11.44 -3.76 18.67
C PRO A 4 12.17 -2.82 17.72
N LEU A 5 12.33 -3.25 16.47
CA LEU A 5 12.98 -2.48 15.42
C LEU A 5 11.99 -1.51 14.79
N GLY A 6 12.31 -0.22 14.87
CA GLY A 6 11.58 0.85 14.21
C GLY A 6 11.32 2.06 15.10
N SER A 7 10.38 2.90 14.70
CA SER A 7 10.01 4.14 15.36
C SER A 7 8.50 4.21 15.59
N ILE A 8 8.08 4.88 16.66
CA ILE A 8 6.67 5.04 17.01
C ILE A 8 5.95 5.82 15.89
N THR A 9 4.83 5.29 15.43
CA THR A 9 4.00 5.97 14.43
C THR A 9 3.32 7.20 15.05
N ARG A 10 3.30 8.32 14.30
CA ARG A 10 2.50 9.52 14.64
C ARG A 10 1.36 9.58 13.63
N GLY A 11 0.13 9.36 14.08
CA GLY A 11 -1.02 9.40 13.19
C GLY A 11 -2.32 8.94 13.84
N THR A 12 -3.43 9.39 13.27
CA THR A 12 -4.78 9.04 13.72
C THR A 12 -5.23 7.72 13.13
N THR A 13 -5.83 6.87 13.95
CA THR A 13 -6.44 5.59 13.53
C THR A 13 -7.93 5.80 13.37
N GLY A 14 -8.39 5.92 12.12
CA GLY A 14 -9.80 6.11 11.79
C GLY A 14 -10.44 4.81 11.31
N VAL A 15 -11.70 4.59 11.70
CA VAL A 15 -12.56 3.54 11.13
C VAL A 15 -12.64 3.71 9.61
N ASN A 16 -12.56 2.61 8.87
CA ASN A 16 -12.61 2.55 7.41
C ASN A 16 -11.51 3.35 6.68
N ARG A 17 -10.46 3.77 7.38
CA ARG A 17 -9.35 4.54 6.80
C ARG A 17 -8.60 3.72 5.74
N LEU A 18 -8.38 2.42 5.97
CA LEU A 18 -7.61 1.57 5.05
C LEU A 18 -8.48 0.76 4.06
N ARG A 19 -9.79 1.04 4.00
CA ARG A 19 -10.77 0.26 3.20
C ARG A 19 -10.40 0.06 1.73
N ARG A 20 -9.66 0.99 1.12
CA ARG A 20 -9.24 0.92 -0.29
C ARG A 20 -8.18 -0.17 -0.48
N SER A 21 -7.16 -0.16 0.36
CA SER A 21 -6.12 -1.18 0.41
C SER A 21 -6.72 -2.54 0.78
N ASP A 22 -7.60 -2.59 1.78
CA ASP A 22 -8.19 -3.87 2.20
C ASP A 22 -9.10 -4.49 1.12
N ARG A 23 -9.84 -3.66 0.36
CA ARG A 23 -10.61 -4.14 -0.80
C ARG A 23 -9.69 -4.59 -1.93
N TRP A 24 -8.53 -3.96 -2.08
CA TRP A 24 -7.55 -4.42 -3.05
C TRP A 24 -6.95 -5.77 -2.64
N LEU A 25 -6.54 -5.94 -1.38
CA LEU A 25 -5.98 -7.18 -0.84
C LEU A 25 -6.89 -8.40 -1.02
N THR A 26 -8.21 -8.20 -0.90
CA THR A 26 -9.22 -9.27 -1.06
C THR A 26 -9.45 -9.71 -2.51
N HIS A 27 -8.85 -9.04 -3.48
CA HIS A 27 -9.09 -9.29 -4.91
C HIS A 27 -7.83 -9.28 -5.76
N ASP A 28 -6.70 -8.86 -5.22
CA ASP A 28 -5.43 -8.99 -5.89
C ASP A 28 -5.08 -10.47 -6.04
N GLU A 29 -4.85 -10.92 -7.28
CA GLU A 29 -4.60 -12.32 -7.61
C GLU A 29 -3.41 -12.91 -6.85
N SER A 30 -2.32 -12.15 -6.68
CA SER A 30 -1.13 -12.63 -5.98
C SER A 30 -1.44 -12.82 -4.49
N VAL A 31 -2.08 -11.84 -3.86
CA VAL A 31 -2.45 -11.88 -2.44
C VAL A 31 -3.45 -12.99 -2.17
N VAL A 32 -4.52 -13.08 -2.98
CA VAL A 32 -5.56 -14.11 -2.84
C VAL A 32 -4.97 -15.50 -3.03
N ALA A 33 -4.09 -15.70 -4.02
CA ALA A 33 -3.43 -16.98 -4.24
C ALA A 33 -2.56 -17.38 -3.03
N ARG A 34 -1.76 -16.45 -2.49
CA ARG A 34 -0.92 -16.69 -1.30
C ARG A 34 -1.75 -17.04 -0.07
N LEU A 35 -2.80 -16.26 0.22
CA LEU A 35 -3.66 -16.52 1.37
C LEU A 35 -4.39 -17.87 1.27
N ARG A 36 -4.85 -18.24 0.07
CA ARG A 36 -5.55 -19.52 -0.13
C ARG A 36 -4.61 -20.72 -0.04
N ALA A 37 -3.38 -20.61 -0.54
CA ALA A 37 -2.41 -21.68 -0.54
C ALA A 37 -1.71 -21.89 0.82
N ALA A 38 -1.74 -20.89 1.70
CA ALA A 38 -1.07 -20.94 2.99
C ALA A 38 -1.62 -22.05 3.90
N THR A 39 -0.73 -22.95 4.35
CA THR A 39 -1.04 -23.92 5.41
C THR A 39 -1.28 -23.21 6.74
N ASP A 40 -0.48 -22.18 7.03
CA ASP A 40 -0.67 -21.26 8.14
C ASP A 40 -0.93 -19.84 7.61
N PRO A 41 -2.20 -19.42 7.43
CA PRO A 41 -2.56 -18.14 6.84
C PRO A 41 -2.44 -16.99 7.86
N LEU A 42 -1.22 -16.79 8.37
CA LEU A 42 -0.89 -15.71 9.29
C LEU A 42 -0.67 -14.39 8.55
N VAL A 43 -1.35 -13.34 9.00
CA VAL A 43 -1.23 -11.97 8.50
C VAL A 43 -0.81 -11.06 9.64
N VAL A 44 0.13 -10.15 9.37
CA VAL A 44 0.57 -9.13 10.31
C VAL A 44 0.17 -7.75 9.81
N ASP A 45 -0.46 -6.97 10.68
CA ASP A 45 -0.66 -5.54 10.51
C ASP A 45 0.37 -4.78 11.35
N LEU A 46 1.34 -4.20 10.69
CA LEU A 46 2.50 -3.59 11.31
C LEU A 46 2.26 -2.10 11.55
N GLY A 47 2.37 -1.68 12.81
CA GLY A 47 2.20 -0.29 13.24
C GLY A 47 0.73 0.16 13.18
N TYR A 48 -0.18 -0.59 13.81
CA TYR A 48 -1.62 -0.30 13.74
C TYR A 48 -2.02 1.03 14.40
N GLY A 49 -1.15 1.65 15.20
CA GLY A 49 -1.32 3.00 15.73
C GLY A 49 -2.13 3.07 17.04
N ALA A 50 -2.79 4.20 17.28
CA ALA A 50 -3.46 4.49 18.55
C ALA A 50 -4.72 3.64 18.84
N SER A 51 -5.31 3.00 17.82
CA SER A 51 -6.54 2.22 17.95
C SER A 51 -6.55 1.05 16.96
N PRO A 52 -7.05 -0.14 17.35
CA PRO A 52 -6.94 -1.37 16.56
C PRO A 52 -7.92 -1.47 15.39
N TRP A 53 -8.78 -0.47 15.13
CA TRP A 53 -9.88 -0.57 14.17
C TRP A 53 -9.43 -1.05 12.78
N THR A 54 -8.33 -0.50 12.27
CA THR A 54 -7.86 -0.88 10.93
C THR A 54 -7.38 -2.33 10.86
N THR A 55 -6.85 -2.90 11.95
CA THR A 55 -6.46 -4.30 12.06
C THR A 55 -7.68 -5.22 12.15
N LEU A 56 -8.68 -4.85 12.95
CA LEU A 56 -9.94 -5.60 13.07
C LEU A 56 -10.68 -5.65 11.73
N GLU A 57 -10.73 -4.53 11.02
CA GLU A 57 -11.33 -4.44 9.69
C GLU A 57 -10.55 -5.27 8.65
N LEU A 58 -9.22 -5.28 8.72
CA LEU A 58 -8.39 -6.15 7.87
C LEU A 58 -8.76 -7.61 8.09
N ALA A 59 -8.83 -8.06 9.35
CA ALA A 59 -9.18 -9.42 9.70
C ALA A 59 -10.57 -9.81 9.18
N ALA A 60 -11.58 -8.97 9.42
CA ALA A 60 -12.93 -9.20 8.92
C ALA A 60 -12.98 -9.33 7.39
N ARG A 61 -12.23 -8.50 6.67
CA ARG A 61 -12.18 -8.53 5.20
C ARG A 61 -11.43 -9.76 4.68
N LEU A 62 -10.27 -10.10 5.22
CA LEU A 62 -9.47 -11.24 4.76
C LEU A 62 -10.14 -12.58 5.04
N ARG A 63 -10.94 -12.68 6.11
CA ARG A 63 -11.72 -13.90 6.40
C ARG A 63 -12.79 -14.22 5.36
N THR A 64 -13.19 -13.23 4.53
CA THR A 64 -14.05 -13.49 3.36
C THR A 64 -13.32 -14.22 2.23
N VAL A 65 -11.98 -14.20 2.23
CA VAL A 65 -11.13 -14.89 1.25
C VAL A 65 -10.66 -16.24 1.78
N ARG A 66 -10.26 -16.28 3.05
CA ARG A 66 -9.79 -17.47 3.75
C ARG A 66 -10.25 -17.41 5.23
N PRO A 67 -11.28 -18.20 5.64
CA PRO A 67 -11.89 -18.11 6.97
C PRO A 67 -10.91 -18.28 8.14
N GLU A 68 -9.88 -19.10 7.96
CA GLU A 68 -8.91 -19.45 9.00
C GLU A 68 -7.78 -18.42 9.17
N VAL A 69 -7.83 -17.29 8.45
CA VAL A 69 -6.82 -16.23 8.57
C VAL A 69 -6.69 -15.76 10.02
N ARG A 70 -5.46 -15.87 10.52
CA ARG A 70 -5.05 -15.31 11.81
C ARG A 70 -4.44 -13.95 11.56
N VAL A 71 -4.86 -12.94 12.31
CA VAL A 71 -4.31 -11.59 12.19
C VAL A 71 -3.66 -11.19 13.50
N VAL A 72 -2.42 -10.71 13.40
CA VAL A 72 -1.69 -10.10 14.51
C VAL A 72 -1.48 -8.63 14.21
N GLY A 73 -1.96 -7.75 15.10
CA GLY A 73 -1.57 -6.34 15.09
C GLY A 73 -0.29 -6.13 15.89
N LEU A 74 0.76 -5.60 15.27
CA LEU A 74 2.00 -5.24 15.96
C LEU A 74 2.10 -3.73 16.17
N GLU A 75 2.50 -3.32 17.37
CA GLU A 75 2.79 -1.92 17.69
C GLU A 75 4.06 -1.83 18.54
N ILE A 76 4.90 -0.83 18.28
CA ILE A 76 6.21 -0.69 18.93
C ILE A 76 6.08 -0.06 20.32
N ASP A 77 5.10 0.84 20.48
CA ASP A 77 4.76 1.50 21.73
C ASP A 77 3.97 0.55 22.64
N PRO A 78 4.54 0.07 23.76
CA PRO A 78 3.86 -0.86 24.65
C PRO A 78 2.57 -0.29 25.24
N ALA A 79 2.46 1.03 25.39
CA ALA A 79 1.25 1.67 25.94
C ALA A 79 0.05 1.62 24.96
N ARG A 80 0.31 1.35 23.67
CA ARG A 80 -0.73 1.22 22.64
C ARG A 80 -1.15 -0.23 22.39
N VAL A 81 -0.47 -1.21 23.02
CA VAL A 81 -0.82 -2.62 22.91
C VAL A 81 -2.15 -2.87 23.62
N VAL A 82 -3.16 -3.28 22.86
CA VAL A 82 -4.52 -3.54 23.37
C VAL A 82 -4.75 -5.04 23.58
N PRO A 83 -5.75 -5.46 24.37
CA PRO A 83 -6.14 -6.87 24.46
C PRO A 83 -6.64 -7.42 23.12
N GLY A 84 -6.49 -8.73 22.92
CA GLY A 84 -7.04 -9.43 21.77
C GLY A 84 -8.57 -9.36 21.71
N ARG A 85 -9.13 -9.27 20.50
CA ARG A 85 -10.58 -9.17 20.24
C ARG A 85 -10.93 -9.63 18.83
N ASP A 86 -12.13 -10.18 18.65
CA ASP A 86 -12.69 -10.61 17.35
C ASP A 86 -11.75 -11.55 16.58
N GLY A 87 -11.06 -12.44 17.31
CA GLY A 87 -10.08 -13.38 16.78
C GLY A 87 -8.77 -12.74 16.29
N VAL A 88 -8.51 -11.48 16.64
CA VAL A 88 -7.25 -10.77 16.38
C VAL A 88 -6.45 -10.69 17.67
N THR A 89 -5.16 -10.98 17.59
CA THR A 89 -4.22 -10.81 18.71
C THR A 89 -3.39 -9.56 18.48
N PHE A 90 -3.05 -8.85 19.55
CA PHE A 90 -2.17 -7.69 19.48
C PHE A 90 -0.94 -7.95 20.34
N ALA A 91 0.21 -7.54 19.84
CA ALA A 91 1.47 -7.77 20.51
C ALA A 91 2.44 -6.61 20.24
N ARG A 92 3.46 -6.52 21.09
CA ARG A 92 4.56 -5.60 20.86
C ARG A 92 5.49 -6.16 19.79
N GLY A 93 5.81 -5.35 18.78
CA GLY A 93 6.73 -5.74 17.71
C GLY A 93 6.97 -4.63 16.70
N GLY A 94 8.02 -4.80 15.91
CA GLY A 94 8.46 -3.90 14.85
C GLY A 94 8.79 -4.65 13.56
N PHE A 95 9.83 -4.19 12.86
CA PHE A 95 10.25 -4.77 11.57
C PHE A 95 10.70 -6.22 11.66
N GLU A 96 11.11 -6.68 12.85
CA GLU A 96 11.42 -8.08 13.15
C GLU A 96 10.17 -8.98 13.30
N LEU A 97 8.98 -8.40 13.15
CA LEU A 97 7.68 -9.06 13.20
C LEU A 97 7.42 -9.84 14.49
N ALA A 98 8.05 -9.45 15.61
CA ALA A 98 8.03 -10.19 16.87
C ALA A 98 8.42 -11.69 16.72
N GLY A 99 9.27 -12.01 15.73
CA GLY A 99 9.68 -13.38 15.41
C GLY A 99 8.64 -14.22 14.66
N LEU A 100 7.48 -13.64 14.32
CA LEU A 100 6.44 -14.30 13.52
C LEU A 100 6.94 -14.57 12.09
N ARG A 101 6.19 -15.42 11.37
CA ARG A 101 6.42 -15.77 9.95
C ARG A 101 5.14 -15.64 9.13
N PRO A 102 4.62 -14.42 8.89
CA PRO A 102 3.36 -14.23 8.17
C PRO A 102 3.51 -14.46 6.66
N VAL A 103 2.40 -14.83 6.01
CA VAL A 103 2.29 -14.88 4.55
C VAL A 103 1.96 -13.51 3.93
N LEU A 104 1.50 -12.56 4.74
CA LEU A 104 1.21 -11.19 4.34
C LEU A 104 1.52 -10.21 5.48
N VAL A 105 2.26 -9.15 5.20
CA VAL A 105 2.41 -7.98 6.07
C VAL A 105 1.75 -6.77 5.41
N ARG A 106 0.91 -6.05 6.16
CA ARG A 106 0.46 -4.70 5.80
C ARG A 106 1.16 -3.68 6.69
N ALA A 107 1.84 -2.72 6.10
CA ALA A 107 2.50 -1.61 6.80
C ALA A 107 2.02 -0.28 6.21
N PHE A 108 1.07 0.39 6.85
CA PHE A 108 0.51 1.65 6.35
C PHE A 108 0.91 2.85 7.23
N ASN A 109 1.50 3.87 6.60
CA ASN A 109 2.07 5.07 7.22
C ASN A 109 3.22 4.80 8.21
N VAL A 110 3.84 3.62 8.14
CA VAL A 110 4.93 3.21 9.02
C VAL A 110 6.24 3.88 8.61
N LEU A 111 6.63 3.76 7.34
CA LEU A 111 7.91 4.29 6.84
C LEU A 111 7.90 5.80 6.54
N ARG A 112 6.76 6.48 6.69
CA ARG A 112 6.58 7.87 6.25
C ARG A 112 7.56 8.86 6.89
N GLN A 113 7.96 8.59 8.13
CA GLN A 113 8.82 9.47 8.93
C GLN A 113 10.31 9.12 8.82
N TYR A 114 10.65 8.01 8.18
CA TYR A 114 12.03 7.59 8.00
C TYR A 114 12.70 8.43 6.90
N PRO A 115 14.03 8.55 6.89
CA PRO A 115 14.73 8.99 5.70
C PRO A 115 14.53 7.98 4.57
N GLU A 116 14.57 8.45 3.32
CA GLU A 116 14.40 7.59 2.14
C GLU A 116 15.45 6.47 2.08
N SER A 117 16.68 6.75 2.51
CA SER A 117 17.78 5.78 2.57
C SER A 117 17.54 4.61 3.53
N ALA A 118 16.62 4.72 4.49
CA ALA A 118 16.30 3.64 5.41
C ALA A 118 15.23 2.66 4.86
N VAL A 119 14.57 3.00 3.76
CA VAL A 119 13.49 2.17 3.20
C VAL A 119 13.99 0.79 2.74
N PRO A 120 15.12 0.66 2.00
CA PRO A 120 15.60 -0.65 1.58
C PRO A 120 15.93 -1.60 2.74
N GLU A 121 16.56 -1.09 3.80
CA GLU A 121 16.89 -1.87 4.99
C GLU A 121 15.64 -2.31 5.75
N ALA A 122 14.65 -1.42 5.91
CA ALA A 122 13.37 -1.75 6.52
C ALA A 122 12.62 -2.83 5.74
N TRP A 123 12.54 -2.70 4.41
CA TRP A 123 11.96 -3.73 3.54
C TRP A 123 12.70 -5.05 3.66
N SER A 124 14.03 -5.07 3.57
CA SER A 124 14.84 -6.28 3.71
C SER A 124 14.58 -7.00 5.05
N THR A 125 14.55 -6.25 6.15
CA THR A 125 14.26 -6.78 7.49
C THR A 125 12.90 -7.45 7.54
N ILE A 126 11.85 -6.78 7.09
CA ILE A 126 10.48 -7.32 7.09
C ILE A 126 10.37 -8.54 6.18
N LEU A 127 10.90 -8.47 4.96
CA LEU A 127 10.87 -9.54 3.96
C LEU A 127 11.58 -10.81 4.46
N SER A 128 12.70 -10.66 5.19
CA SER A 128 13.42 -11.79 5.80
C SER A 128 12.63 -12.54 6.86
N GLY A 129 11.64 -11.87 7.47
CA GLY A 129 10.74 -12.43 8.46
C GLY A 129 9.47 -13.06 7.89
N LEU A 130 9.26 -13.06 6.57
CA LEU A 130 8.06 -13.63 5.97
C LEU A 130 8.15 -15.16 5.87
N ALA A 131 7.00 -15.82 5.79
CA ALA A 131 6.92 -17.19 5.30
C ALA A 131 7.41 -17.27 3.84
N PRO A 132 7.87 -18.44 3.35
CA PRO A 132 8.26 -18.61 1.95
C PRO A 132 7.18 -18.12 0.97
N GLY A 133 7.58 -17.23 0.05
CA GLY A 133 6.66 -16.62 -0.91
C GLY A 133 5.69 -15.59 -0.33
N GLY A 134 5.88 -15.18 0.93
CA GLY A 134 5.08 -14.15 1.59
C GLY A 134 5.21 -12.79 0.92
N LEU A 135 4.23 -11.92 1.20
CA LEU A 135 4.11 -10.60 0.60
C LEU A 135 4.17 -9.49 1.66
N LEU A 136 4.66 -8.32 1.27
CA LEU A 136 4.57 -7.08 2.03
C LEU A 136 3.83 -6.05 1.19
N ILE A 137 2.91 -5.31 1.80
CA ILE A 137 2.49 -4.00 1.27
C ILE A 137 2.99 -2.87 2.17
N ASP A 138 3.81 -1.99 1.59
CA ASP A 138 4.23 -0.74 2.21
C ASP A 138 3.43 0.41 1.61
N GLY A 139 2.57 1.01 2.42
CA GLY A 139 1.59 1.98 1.98
C GLY A 139 1.52 3.25 2.79
N THR A 140 0.91 4.25 2.19
CA THR A 140 0.66 5.56 2.78
C THR A 140 -0.76 5.99 2.43
N CYS A 141 -1.43 6.67 3.35
CA CYS A 141 -2.75 7.25 3.08
C CYS A 141 -2.95 8.57 3.84
N ASP A 142 -3.87 9.39 3.33
CA ASP A 142 -4.32 10.57 4.06
C ASP A 142 -5.16 10.21 5.29
N GLU A 143 -5.53 11.22 6.05
CA GLU A 143 -6.10 11.09 7.39
C GLU A 143 -7.49 10.44 7.33
N LEU A 144 -8.23 10.65 6.23
CA LEU A 144 -9.55 10.06 5.96
C LEU A 144 -9.49 8.79 5.10
N GLY A 145 -8.29 8.41 4.63
CA GLY A 145 -8.10 7.28 3.73
C GLY A 145 -8.65 7.50 2.31
N ARG A 146 -8.94 8.74 1.93
CA ARG A 146 -9.43 9.17 0.61
C ARG A 146 -8.38 9.06 -0.48
N ARG A 147 -7.10 9.18 -0.13
CA ARG A 147 -5.96 9.06 -1.05
C ARG A 147 -4.97 8.08 -0.48
N CYS A 148 -4.66 7.02 -1.21
CA CYS A 148 -3.83 5.91 -0.75
C CYS A 148 -2.87 5.49 -1.85
N ALA A 149 -1.61 5.23 -1.50
CA ALA A 149 -0.66 4.59 -2.40
C ALA A 149 0.08 3.47 -1.66
N TRP A 150 0.41 2.40 -2.34
CA TRP A 150 1.20 1.32 -1.76
C TRP A 150 2.05 0.59 -2.79
N VAL A 151 3.19 0.09 -2.33
CA VAL A 151 4.05 -0.83 -3.05
C VAL A 151 3.73 -2.24 -2.58
N LEU A 152 3.53 -3.17 -3.52
CA LEU A 152 3.55 -4.60 -3.24
C LEU A 152 4.98 -5.11 -3.40
N LEU A 153 5.47 -5.88 -2.42
CA LEU A 153 6.78 -6.49 -2.42
C LEU A 153 6.67 -8.00 -2.17
N ASP A 154 7.64 -8.75 -2.69
CA ASP A 154 7.91 -10.13 -2.34
C ASP A 154 9.42 -10.32 -2.06
N GLY A 155 9.86 -11.57 -1.89
CA GLY A 155 11.26 -11.89 -1.61
C GLY A 155 12.26 -11.47 -2.69
N THR A 156 11.80 -11.10 -3.89
CA THR A 156 12.64 -10.57 -4.98
C THR A 156 12.69 -9.04 -5.00
N GLY A 157 11.87 -8.37 -4.19
CA GLY A 157 11.79 -6.92 -4.08
C GLY A 157 10.42 -6.36 -4.48
N PRO A 158 10.35 -5.05 -4.81
CA PRO A 158 9.10 -4.39 -5.17
C PRO A 158 8.57 -4.82 -6.54
N GLN A 159 7.29 -5.19 -6.57
CA GLN A 159 6.61 -5.78 -7.72
C GLN A 159 5.70 -4.78 -8.44
N SER A 160 4.99 -3.95 -7.68
CA SER A 160 4.04 -2.99 -8.25
C SER A 160 3.81 -1.78 -7.36
N LEU A 161 3.43 -0.66 -7.97
CA LEU A 161 2.84 0.48 -7.30
C LEU A 161 1.34 0.51 -7.60
N THR A 162 0.52 0.68 -6.57
CA THR A 162 -0.90 0.98 -6.70
C THR A 162 -1.21 2.34 -6.07
N LEU A 163 -1.93 3.18 -6.81
CA LEU A 163 -2.54 4.42 -6.38
C LEU A 163 -4.06 4.24 -6.37
N ALA A 164 -4.73 4.62 -5.30
CA ALA A 164 -6.18 4.55 -5.19
C ALA A 164 -6.74 5.78 -4.48
N TRP A 165 -7.77 6.39 -5.07
CA TRP A 165 -8.41 7.58 -4.51
C TRP A 165 -9.93 7.56 -4.63
N ASP A 166 -10.54 8.37 -3.76
CA ASP A 166 -11.94 8.72 -3.86
C ASP A 166 -12.19 9.57 -5.12
N PRO A 167 -13.05 9.14 -6.04
CA PRO A 167 -13.29 9.85 -7.30
C PRO A 167 -13.72 11.31 -7.15
N PHE A 168 -14.21 11.72 -5.97
CA PHE A 168 -14.76 13.06 -5.72
C PHE A 168 -13.87 13.97 -4.89
N THR A 169 -12.66 13.54 -4.53
CA THR A 169 -11.82 14.27 -3.55
C THR A 169 -10.49 14.72 -4.12
N VAL A 170 -10.34 14.68 -5.44
CA VAL A 170 -9.17 15.17 -6.17
C VAL A 170 -9.64 16.01 -7.36
N ALA A 171 -8.89 17.05 -7.69
CA ALA A 171 -9.08 17.81 -8.92
C ALA A 171 -8.45 17.07 -10.11
N GLN A 172 -7.30 16.42 -9.88
CA GLN A 172 -6.55 15.65 -10.87
C GLN A 172 -5.81 14.46 -10.24
N PRO A 173 -5.43 13.44 -11.04
CA PRO A 173 -4.74 12.24 -10.53
C PRO A 173 -3.50 12.53 -9.69
N SER A 174 -2.67 13.52 -10.04
CA SER A 174 -1.43 13.82 -9.31
C SER A 174 -1.62 14.40 -7.91
N ASP A 175 -2.83 14.79 -7.51
CA ASP A 175 -3.14 15.23 -6.13
C ASP A 175 -2.88 14.14 -5.07
N ILE A 176 -2.64 12.90 -5.51
CA ILE A 176 -2.21 11.78 -4.66
C ILE A 176 -0.71 11.79 -4.32
N ALA A 177 0.10 12.62 -4.99
CA ALA A 177 1.56 12.60 -4.89
C ALA A 177 2.08 12.73 -3.44
N GLU A 178 1.44 13.56 -2.61
CA GLU A 178 1.77 13.74 -1.19
C GLU A 178 1.57 12.47 -0.34
N ARG A 179 0.90 11.47 -0.91
CA ARG A 179 0.66 10.14 -0.31
C ARG A 179 1.44 9.05 -1.03
N LEU A 180 2.44 9.37 -1.85
CA LEU A 180 3.37 8.36 -2.35
C LEU A 180 4.15 7.71 -1.18
N PRO A 181 4.47 6.41 -1.26
CA PRO A 181 5.32 5.74 -0.26
C PRO A 181 6.69 6.40 -0.19
N LYS A 182 7.40 6.20 0.92
CA LYS A 182 8.65 6.94 1.18
C LYS A 182 9.72 6.70 0.11
N ALA A 183 9.71 5.53 -0.53
CA ALA A 183 10.56 5.19 -1.66
C ALA A 183 10.37 6.07 -2.92
N LEU A 184 9.24 6.77 -3.05
CA LEU A 184 8.89 7.52 -4.26
C LEU A 184 8.56 9.00 -4.03
N ILE A 185 8.15 9.39 -2.82
CA ILE A 185 7.60 10.73 -2.58
C ILE A 185 8.56 11.87 -2.92
N HIS A 186 9.84 11.75 -2.60
CA HIS A 186 10.85 12.76 -2.96
C HIS A 186 11.36 12.62 -4.41
N ARG A 187 11.06 11.47 -5.05
CA ARG A 187 11.38 11.22 -6.46
C ARG A 187 10.29 11.73 -7.40
N ASN A 188 9.22 12.34 -6.88
CA ASN A 188 8.23 12.99 -7.73
C ASN A 188 8.71 14.37 -8.23
N VAL A 189 9.76 14.35 -9.05
CA VAL A 189 10.39 15.53 -9.66
C VAL A 189 10.60 15.31 -11.17
N PRO A 190 10.67 16.38 -11.99
CA PRO A 190 10.94 16.24 -13.42
C PRO A 190 12.17 15.38 -13.70
N GLY A 191 12.03 14.47 -14.67
CA GLY A 191 13.08 13.51 -15.03
C GLY A 191 12.94 12.14 -14.36
N GLU A 192 12.21 12.02 -13.26
CA GLU A 192 11.93 10.74 -12.61
C GLU A 192 10.70 10.03 -13.19
N ARG A 193 10.71 8.70 -13.14
CA ARG A 193 9.66 7.87 -13.77
C ARG A 193 8.28 8.06 -13.13
N ILE A 194 8.22 8.18 -11.80
CA ILE A 194 6.96 8.43 -11.08
C ILE A 194 6.34 9.78 -11.46
N HIS A 195 7.17 10.82 -11.62
CA HIS A 195 6.71 12.12 -12.09
C HIS A 195 6.16 12.02 -13.52
N THR A 196 6.87 11.35 -14.42
CA THR A 196 6.39 11.10 -15.80
C THR A 196 5.02 10.42 -15.81
N LEU A 197 4.81 9.40 -14.99
CA LEU A 197 3.53 8.69 -14.87
C LEU A 197 2.40 9.61 -14.38
N LEU A 198 2.64 10.38 -13.32
CA LEU A 198 1.62 11.28 -12.75
C LEU A 198 1.28 12.42 -13.72
N THR A 199 2.27 13.03 -14.38
CA THR A 199 2.02 14.05 -15.39
C THR A 199 1.24 13.48 -16.58
N ALA A 200 1.55 12.26 -17.03
CA ALA A 200 0.78 11.60 -18.08
C ALA A 200 -0.67 11.34 -17.64
N ALA A 201 -0.88 10.94 -16.38
CA ALA A 201 -2.21 10.74 -15.84
C ALA A 201 -3.04 12.03 -15.80
N ASP A 202 -2.44 13.15 -15.42
CA ASP A 202 -3.10 14.46 -15.45
C ASP A 202 -3.48 14.86 -16.87
N ARG A 203 -2.58 14.68 -17.86
CA ARG A 203 -2.89 14.95 -19.27
C ARG A 203 -4.03 14.08 -19.79
N ALA A 204 -4.02 12.79 -19.48
CA ALA A 204 -5.09 11.87 -19.87
C ALA A 204 -6.43 12.24 -19.21
N TRP A 205 -6.40 12.65 -17.94
CA TRP A 205 -7.57 13.14 -17.22
C TRP A 205 -8.12 14.44 -17.82
N ALA A 206 -7.24 15.38 -18.20
CA ALA A 206 -7.61 16.63 -18.86
C ALA A 206 -8.25 16.38 -20.23
N ARG A 207 -7.67 15.49 -21.06
CA ARG A 207 -8.27 15.10 -22.36
C ARG A 207 -9.63 14.41 -22.19
N ALA A 208 -9.83 13.69 -21.10
CA ALA A 208 -11.12 13.07 -20.77
C ALA A 208 -12.16 14.06 -20.18
N ALA A 209 -11.87 15.36 -20.10
CA ALA A 209 -12.80 16.37 -19.55
C ALA A 209 -14.22 16.35 -20.14
N PRO A 210 -14.45 16.08 -21.45
CA PRO A 210 -15.80 15.95 -22.01
C PRO A 210 -16.66 14.86 -21.35
N LEU A 211 -16.03 13.90 -20.65
CA LEU A 211 -16.74 12.84 -19.93
C LEU A 211 -17.10 13.19 -18.49
N ALA A 212 -16.77 14.40 -18.01
CA ALA A 212 -17.09 14.85 -16.66
C ALA A 212 -18.60 14.76 -16.30
N PRO A 213 -19.56 15.08 -17.20
CA PRO A 213 -20.99 14.93 -16.91
C PRO A 213 -21.44 13.50 -16.59
N PHE A 214 -20.71 12.49 -17.08
CA PHE A 214 -20.98 11.07 -16.78
C PHE A 214 -20.35 10.61 -15.46
N GLY A 215 -19.64 11.51 -14.77
CA GLY A 215 -19.07 11.29 -13.45
C GLY A 215 -17.59 10.84 -13.48
N PRO A 216 -16.88 11.05 -12.35
CA PRO A 216 -15.42 10.94 -12.30
C PRO A 216 -14.90 9.52 -12.57
N ARG A 217 -15.71 8.49 -12.28
CA ARG A 217 -15.34 7.08 -12.53
C ARG A 217 -15.32 6.74 -14.02
N ILE A 218 -16.27 7.28 -14.79
CA ILE A 218 -16.32 7.08 -16.24
C ILE A 218 -15.17 7.87 -16.88
N ARG A 219 -14.98 9.11 -16.45
CA ARG A 219 -13.83 9.94 -16.85
C ARG A 219 -12.49 9.25 -16.58
N TRP A 220 -12.31 8.67 -15.38
CA TRP A 220 -11.08 7.97 -15.03
C TRP A 220 -10.85 6.73 -15.89
N ARG A 221 -11.90 5.96 -16.19
CA ARG A 221 -11.76 4.78 -17.05
C ARG A 221 -11.25 5.16 -18.44
N ALA A 222 -11.76 6.24 -19.02
CA ALA A 222 -11.29 6.73 -20.32
C ALA A 222 -9.85 7.28 -20.24
N ALA A 223 -9.51 8.03 -19.19
CA ALA A 223 -8.14 8.51 -18.97
C ALA A 223 -7.15 7.35 -18.81
N ALA A 224 -7.49 6.33 -18.02
CA ALA A 224 -6.69 5.14 -17.81
C ALA A 224 -6.55 4.30 -19.10
N GLU A 225 -7.51 4.36 -20.02
CA GLU A 225 -7.40 3.72 -21.33
C GLU A 225 -6.48 4.50 -22.26
N SER A 226 -6.61 5.83 -22.29
CA SER A 226 -5.69 6.71 -23.01
C SER A 226 -4.23 6.53 -22.54
N LEU A 227 -3.99 6.35 -21.24
CA LEU A 227 -2.65 6.02 -20.72
C LEU A 227 -2.10 4.70 -21.25
N ARG A 228 -2.94 3.66 -21.38
CA ARG A 228 -2.51 2.38 -21.96
C ARG A 228 -2.14 2.53 -23.43
N GLN A 229 -2.93 3.31 -24.17
CA GLN A 229 -2.63 3.63 -25.58
C GLN A 229 -1.34 4.42 -25.74
N GLU A 230 -0.96 5.23 -24.75
CA GLU A 230 0.36 5.90 -24.68
C GLU A 230 1.51 4.95 -24.27
N GLY A 231 1.24 3.66 -24.04
CA GLY A 231 2.24 2.65 -23.73
C GLY A 231 2.49 2.42 -22.24
N PHE A 232 1.75 3.08 -21.33
CA PHE A 232 1.89 2.79 -19.91
C PHE A 232 1.25 1.44 -19.55
N PRO A 233 1.95 0.54 -18.84
CA PRO A 233 1.48 -0.80 -18.51
C PRO A 233 0.49 -0.80 -17.33
N LEU A 234 -0.59 -0.02 -17.42
CA LEU A 234 -1.62 0.03 -16.39
C LEU A 234 -2.36 -1.30 -16.31
N ARG A 235 -2.43 -1.87 -15.11
CA ARG A 235 -3.25 -3.05 -14.84
C ARG A 235 -4.71 -2.80 -15.25
N THR A 236 -5.31 -3.80 -15.89
CA THR A 236 -6.71 -3.78 -16.29
C THR A 236 -7.57 -4.45 -15.23
N TYR A 237 -8.53 -3.70 -14.69
CA TYR A 237 -9.52 -4.22 -13.75
C TYR A 237 -10.82 -4.52 -14.49
N ARG A 238 -11.16 -5.80 -14.64
CA ARG A 238 -12.39 -6.23 -15.34
C ARG A 238 -13.67 -5.89 -14.57
N ARG A 239 -13.57 -5.76 -13.25
CA ARG A 239 -14.70 -5.44 -12.35
C ARG A 239 -14.94 -3.93 -12.24
N ARG A 240 -16.19 -3.55 -11.97
CA ARG A 240 -16.51 -2.16 -11.62
C ARG A 240 -15.92 -1.81 -10.25
N MET A 241 -15.02 -0.83 -10.24
CA MET A 241 -14.42 -0.31 -9.01
C MET A 241 -15.24 0.84 -8.43
N ARG A 242 -15.32 0.90 -7.10
CA ARG A 242 -15.89 2.06 -6.39
C ARG A 242 -14.93 3.25 -6.37
N ASP A 243 -13.63 2.96 -6.37
CA ASP A 243 -12.55 3.95 -6.35
C ASP A 243 -11.92 4.11 -7.73
N CYS A 244 -11.25 5.24 -7.93
CA CYS A 244 -10.29 5.37 -9.03
C CYS A 244 -9.00 4.68 -8.62
N VAL A 245 -8.45 3.85 -9.50
CA VAL A 245 -7.25 3.06 -9.25
C VAL A 245 -6.32 3.14 -10.45
N LEU A 246 -5.04 3.38 -10.18
CA LEU A 246 -3.92 3.25 -11.11
C LEU A 246 -2.98 2.21 -10.52
N SER A 247 -2.60 1.20 -11.29
CA SER A 247 -1.57 0.25 -10.86
C SER A 247 -0.65 -0.11 -11.99
N VAL A 248 0.65 -0.14 -11.72
CA VAL A 248 1.70 -0.40 -12.70
C VAL A 248 2.77 -1.32 -12.09
N PRO A 249 3.45 -2.14 -12.90
CA PRO A 249 4.67 -2.83 -12.47
C PRO A 249 5.68 -1.83 -11.89
N TRP A 250 6.44 -2.25 -10.87
CA TRP A 250 7.37 -1.38 -10.16
C TRP A 250 8.39 -0.71 -11.09
N ASP A 251 8.91 -1.44 -12.09
CA ASP A 251 9.89 -0.89 -13.04
C ASP A 251 9.40 0.35 -13.79
N THR A 252 8.08 0.52 -13.92
CA THR A 252 7.46 1.72 -14.51
C THR A 252 7.74 2.98 -13.70
N VAL A 253 8.01 2.84 -12.40
CA VAL A 253 8.14 3.95 -11.44
C VAL A 253 9.39 3.87 -10.58
N ALA A 254 10.18 2.79 -10.71
CA ALA A 254 11.43 2.61 -9.99
C ALA A 254 12.29 3.89 -10.10
N PRO A 255 12.82 4.41 -8.99
CA PRO A 255 13.71 5.56 -9.02
C PRO A 255 14.84 5.33 -10.03
N LYS A 256 15.16 6.36 -10.82
CA LYS A 256 16.34 6.26 -11.68
C LYS A 256 17.57 6.13 -10.78
N LEU A 257 18.49 5.24 -11.15
CA LEU A 257 19.80 5.20 -10.51
C LEU A 257 20.43 6.60 -10.68
N GLU A 258 20.86 7.21 -9.57
CA GLU A 258 21.67 8.41 -9.68
C GLU A 258 22.91 8.06 -10.52
N PRO A 259 23.25 8.85 -11.56
CA PRO A 259 24.54 8.69 -12.18
C PRO A 259 25.61 8.86 -11.08
N PRO A 260 26.70 8.07 -11.11
CA PRO A 260 27.77 8.24 -10.14
C PRO A 260 28.18 9.71 -10.12
N ARG A 261 28.18 10.33 -8.94
CA ARG A 261 28.70 11.69 -8.78
C ARG A 261 30.13 11.68 -9.30
N ALA A 262 30.42 12.48 -10.32
CA ALA A 262 31.80 12.72 -10.74
C ALA A 262 32.57 13.21 -9.51
N LEU A 263 33.67 12.52 -9.20
CA LEU A 263 34.60 12.87 -8.13
C LEU A 263 35.27 14.22 -8.42
#